data_AF-A0A535ZXC8-F1
#
_entry.id   AF-A0A535ZXC8-F1
#
_cell.length_a   1.000
_cell.length_b   1.000
_cell.length_c   1.000
_cell.angle_alpha   90.00
_cell.angle_beta   90.00
_cell.angle_gamma   90.00
#
_symmetry.space_group_name_H-M   'P 1'
#
loop_
_entity.id
_entity.type
_entity.pdbx_description
1 polymer ?
#
loop_
_entity_poly.entity_id
_entity_poly.type
_entity_poly.pdbx_seq_one_letter_code
_entity_poly.pdbx_strand_id
1 'polypeptide(L)'
;RQAGIAIGAVVLLILFSLLLFSIWWRRLFRHYNVSAQIYGRICILANWAGIPLQYSQTPHEYIQSIAVAAPDEAPTLHRFEDIYVRELWASPDSTEHPLNTGEVRDLPALWQRLQPRLFLYAVKHPRVLMTLPNRTWKSLLRLRAKRRARRALEQDL
;
A
#
# COMPACT_ATOMS: atom_id res chain seq x y z
N ARG A 1 -35.32 13.33 0.17
CA ARG A 1 -35.31 11.83 0.10
C ARG A 1 -34.24 11.29 -0.86
N GLN A 2 -34.20 11.69 -2.13
CA GLN A 2 -33.21 11.18 -3.10
C GLN A 2 -31.74 11.42 -2.70
N ALA A 3 -31.41 12.58 -2.12
CA ALA A 3 -30.05 12.88 -1.64
C ALA A 3 -29.60 11.95 -0.49
N GLY A 4 -30.51 11.58 0.42
CA GLY A 4 -30.21 10.64 1.52
C GLY A 4 -29.94 9.22 1.03
N ILE A 5 -30.69 8.77 0.01
CA ILE A 5 -30.46 7.48 -0.64
C ILE A 5 -29.11 7.47 -1.37
N ALA A 6 -28.77 8.57 -2.07
CA ALA A 6 -27.51 8.70 -2.78
C ALA A 6 -26.29 8.70 -1.83
N ILE A 7 -26.37 9.44 -0.72
CA ILE A 7 -25.31 9.46 0.30
C ILE A 7 -25.17 8.07 0.94
N GLY A 8 -26.28 7.43 1.32
CA GLY A 8 -26.28 6.09 1.88
C GLY A 8 -25.64 5.06 0.94
N ALA A 9 -25.98 5.11 -0.36
CA ALA A 9 -25.38 4.25 -1.37
C ALA A 9 -23.87 4.46 -1.52
N VAL A 10 -23.40 5.72 -1.49
CA VAL A 10 -21.97 6.03 -1.57
C VAL A 10 -21.22 5.51 -0.33
N VAL A 11 -21.76 5.73 0.87
CA VAL A 11 -21.15 5.24 2.12
C VAL A 11 -21.06 3.71 2.10
N LEU A 12 -22.14 3.03 1.70
CA LEU A 12 -22.17 1.57 1.64
C LEU A 12 -21.17 1.02 0.61
N LEU A 13 -21.02 1.69 -0.53
CA LEU A 13 -20.02 1.34 -1.55
C LEU A 13 -18.59 1.51 -1.03
N ILE A 14 -18.31 2.58 -0.29
CA ILE A 14 -16.99 2.81 0.32
C ILE A 14 -16.69 1.71 1.34
N LEU A 15 -17.63 1.40 2.24
CA LEU A 15 -17.45 0.35 3.24
C LEU A 15 -17.23 -1.02 2.59
N PHE A 16 -18.01 -1.35 1.56
CA PHE A 16 -17.85 -2.59 0.82
C PHE A 16 -16.47 -2.66 0.14
N SER A 17 -16.02 -1.56 -0.47
CA SER A 17 -14.70 -1.47 -1.11
C SER A 17 -13.57 -1.63 -0.10
N LEU A 18 -13.68 -1.01 1.09
CA LEU A 18 -12.72 -1.17 2.18
C LEU A 18 -12.68 -2.62 2.70
N LEU A 19 -13.84 -3.28 2.77
CA LEU A 19 -13.93 -4.68 3.18
C LEU A 19 -13.23 -5.60 2.17
N LEU A 20 -13.52 -5.45 0.87
CA LEU A 20 -12.84 -6.21 -0.18
C LEU A 20 -11.33 -5.95 -0.18
N PHE A 21 -10.92 -4.69 -0.04
CA PHE A 21 -9.52 -4.30 0.05
C PHE A 21 -8.83 -4.94 1.26
N SER A 22 -9.46 -4.94 2.43
CA SER A 22 -8.93 -5.58 3.65
C SER A 22 -8.76 -7.10 3.48
N ILE A 23 -9.74 -7.77 2.86
CA ILE A 23 -9.65 -9.21 2.57
C ILE A 23 -8.51 -9.50 1.60
N TRP A 24 -8.42 -8.71 0.52
CA TRP A 24 -7.35 -8.84 -0.47
C TRP A 24 -5.97 -8.59 0.17
N TRP A 25 -5.82 -7.52 0.96
CA TRP A 25 -4.58 -7.16 1.64
C TRP A 25 -4.11 -8.23 2.62
N ARG A 26 -5.04 -8.85 3.35
CA ARG A 26 -4.74 -9.96 4.28
C ARG A 26 -4.33 -11.24 3.55
N ARG A 27 -4.89 -11.51 2.36
CA ARG A 27 -4.56 -12.69 1.55
C ARG A 27 -3.26 -12.54 0.78
N LEU A 28 -2.78 -11.32 0.61
CA LEU A 28 -1.54 -11.01 -0.08
C LEU A 28 -0.36 -11.72 0.62
N PHE A 29 0.40 -12.47 -0.18
CA PHE A 29 1.57 -13.26 0.23
C PHE A 29 1.34 -14.39 1.25
N ARG A 30 0.09 -14.86 1.46
CA ARG A 30 -0.22 -15.86 2.50
C ARG A 30 0.62 -17.16 2.48
N HIS A 31 1.20 -17.53 1.33
CA HIS A 31 2.02 -18.73 1.18
C HIS A 31 3.53 -18.50 1.33
N TYR A 32 3.96 -17.29 1.72
CA TYR A 32 5.36 -16.94 1.96
C TYR A 32 5.68 -16.86 3.45
N ASN A 33 6.98 -16.90 3.79
CA ASN A 33 7.44 -16.63 5.15
C ASN A 33 7.02 -15.24 5.63
N VAL A 34 6.94 -15.06 6.95
CA VAL A 34 6.45 -13.80 7.56
C VAL A 34 7.28 -12.59 7.12
N SER A 35 8.61 -12.72 7.05
CA SER A 35 9.50 -11.65 6.58
C SER A 35 9.24 -11.29 5.12
N ALA A 36 9.12 -12.29 4.24
CA ALA A 36 8.79 -12.08 2.83
C ALA A 36 7.40 -11.46 2.62
N GLN A 37 6.41 -11.84 3.43
CA GLN A 37 5.09 -11.21 3.43
C GLN A 37 5.17 -9.71 3.76
N ILE A 38 5.94 -9.37 4.79
CA ILE A 38 6.14 -7.99 5.22
C ILE A 38 6.91 -7.21 4.15
N TYR A 39 8.01 -7.76 3.63
CA TYR A 39 8.81 -7.13 2.58
C TYR A 39 7.95 -6.81 1.35
N GLY A 40 7.16 -7.78 0.87
CA GLY A 40 6.28 -7.57 -0.27
C GLY A 40 5.23 -6.47 -0.03
N ARG A 41 4.69 -6.36 1.20
CA ARG A 41 3.78 -5.28 1.57
C ARG A 41 4.48 -3.93 1.62
N ILE A 42 5.71 -3.87 2.14
CA ILE A 42 6.56 -2.67 2.12
C ILE A 42 6.77 -2.23 0.67
N CYS A 43 7.15 -3.12 -0.24
CA CYS A 43 7.33 -2.81 -1.67
C CYS A 43 6.06 -2.23 -2.31
N ILE A 44 4.88 -2.77 -2.01
CA ILE A 44 3.62 -2.24 -2.55
C ILE A 44 3.31 -0.85 -2.00
N LEU A 45 3.47 -0.63 -0.69
CA LEU A 45 3.24 0.67 -0.07
C LEU A 45 4.24 1.72 -0.57
N ALA A 46 5.52 1.36 -0.66
CA ALA A 46 6.57 2.24 -1.18
C ALA A 46 6.33 2.57 -2.66
N ASN A 47 5.93 1.60 -3.48
CA ASN A 47 5.53 1.86 -4.86
C ASN A 47 4.32 2.80 -4.95
N TRP A 48 3.32 2.65 -4.08
CA TRP A 48 2.18 3.59 -4.01
C TRP A 48 2.59 5.00 -3.58
N ALA A 49 3.56 5.10 -2.68
CA ALA A 49 4.19 6.34 -2.26
C ALA A 49 5.13 6.95 -3.31
N GLY A 50 5.35 6.26 -4.43
CA GLY A 50 6.18 6.73 -5.54
C GLY A 50 7.65 6.37 -5.47
N ILE A 51 8.03 5.38 -4.66
CA ILE A 51 9.38 4.82 -4.54
C ILE A 51 9.37 3.42 -5.17
N PRO A 52 9.44 3.32 -6.52
CA PRO A 52 9.40 2.02 -7.20
C PRO A 52 10.68 1.23 -6.94
N LEU A 53 10.55 -0.09 -6.78
CA LEU A 53 11.68 -1.01 -6.73
C LEU A 53 12.35 -1.10 -8.11
N GLN A 54 13.66 -0.94 -8.16
CA GLN A 54 14.45 -1.14 -9.39
C GLN A 54 14.92 -2.59 -9.48
N TYR A 55 14.99 -3.15 -10.70
CA TYR A 55 15.30 -4.57 -10.91
C TYR A 55 16.65 -5.02 -10.36
N SER A 56 17.65 -4.14 -10.31
CA SER A 56 18.99 -4.45 -9.79
C SER A 56 19.18 -4.09 -8.32
N GLN A 57 18.17 -3.52 -7.66
CA GLN A 57 18.29 -3.11 -6.26
C GLN A 57 18.21 -4.31 -5.32
N THR A 58 19.16 -4.37 -4.40
CA THR A 58 19.14 -5.30 -3.27
C THR A 58 18.12 -4.86 -2.21
N PRO A 59 17.68 -5.78 -1.32
CA PRO A 59 16.83 -5.40 -0.19
C PRO A 59 17.44 -4.29 0.68
N HIS A 60 18.76 -4.31 0.89
CA HIS A 60 19.48 -3.27 1.61
C HIS A 60 19.31 -1.88 0.97
N GLU A 61 19.62 -1.78 -0.32
CA GLU A 61 19.52 -0.51 -1.07
C GLU A 61 18.08 -0.02 -1.14
N TYR A 62 17.12 -0.94 -1.33
CA TYR A 62 15.72 -0.55 -1.43
C TYR A 62 15.16 -0.08 -0.08
N ILE A 63 15.44 -0.77 1.01
CA ILE A 63 15.03 -0.33 2.34
C ILE A 63 15.70 1.01 2.70
N GLN A 64 16.97 1.20 2.36
CA GLN A 64 17.66 2.48 2.53
C GLN A 64 16.92 3.62 1.80
N SER A 65 16.45 3.39 0.58
CA SER A 65 15.69 4.40 -0.17
C SER A 65 14.38 4.80 0.54
N ILE A 66 13.72 3.84 1.20
CA ILE A 66 12.50 4.06 1.99
C ILE A 66 12.83 4.78 3.30
N ALA A 67 13.92 4.39 3.96
CA ALA A 67 14.40 5.00 5.20
C ALA A 67 14.77 6.49 5.01
N VAL A 68 15.38 6.85 3.87
CA VAL A 68 15.62 8.25 3.50
C VAL A 68 14.32 9.04 3.34
N ALA A 69 13.27 8.41 2.78
CA ALA A 69 11.98 9.03 2.57
C ALA A 69 11.11 9.11 3.84
N ALA A 70 11.34 8.23 4.81
CA ALA A 70 10.64 8.11 6.08
C ALA A 70 11.64 7.96 7.26
N PRO A 71 12.38 9.03 7.60
CA PRO A 71 13.49 8.97 8.57
C PRO A 71 13.07 8.52 9.96
N ASP A 72 11.85 8.87 10.39
CA ASP A 72 11.29 8.45 11.69
C ASP A 72 11.15 6.93 11.83
N GLU A 73 11.03 6.22 10.69
CA GLU A 73 10.89 4.76 10.64
C GLU A 73 12.18 4.02 10.32
N ALA A 74 13.25 4.75 9.97
CA ALA A 74 14.54 4.17 9.55
C ALA A 74 15.06 3.09 10.52
N PRO A 75 15.06 3.28 11.86
CA PRO A 75 15.53 2.23 12.78
C PRO A 75 14.71 0.94 12.71
N THR A 76 13.39 1.06 12.52
CA THR A 76 12.48 -0.10 12.43
C THR A 76 12.65 -0.80 11.08
N LEU A 77 12.83 -0.01 10.01
CA LEU A 77 13.09 -0.51 8.65
C LEU A 77 14.42 -1.27 8.59
N HIS A 78 15.50 -0.73 9.14
CA HIS A 78 16.81 -1.40 9.17
C HIS A 78 16.81 -2.66 10.03
N ARG A 79 16.12 -2.65 11.17
CA ARG A 79 15.96 -3.87 11.98
C ARG A 79 15.18 -4.95 11.22
N PHE A 80 14.13 -4.56 10.51
CA PHE A 80 13.38 -5.50 9.68
C PHE A 80 14.22 -6.06 8.52
N GLU A 81 14.94 -5.19 7.82
CA GLU A 81 15.83 -5.52 6.71
C GLU A 81 16.89 -6.53 7.11
N ASP A 82 17.58 -6.29 8.23
CA ASP A 82 18.61 -7.19 8.75
C ASP A 82 18.05 -8.60 9.00
N ILE A 83 16.89 -8.69 9.66
CA ILE A 83 16.21 -9.98 9.88
C ILE A 83 15.81 -10.63 8.54
N TYR A 84 15.25 -9.87 7.60
CA TYR A 84 14.82 -10.39 6.31
C TYR A 84 15.98 -10.94 5.48
N VAL A 85 17.09 -10.21 5.40
CA VAL A 85 18.28 -10.62 4.65
C VAL A 85 18.92 -11.84 5.29
N ARG A 86 19.06 -11.87 6.62
CA ARG A 86 19.58 -13.04 7.32
C ARG A 86 18.70 -14.27 7.13
N GLU A 87 17.37 -14.13 7.13
CA GLU A 87 16.46 -15.25 6.84
C GLU A 87 16.58 -15.75 5.39
N LEU A 88 16.94 -14.87 4.45
CA LEU A 88 17.06 -15.23 3.03
C LEU A 88 18.40 -15.91 2.70
N TRP A 89 19.49 -15.49 3.33
CA TRP A 89 20.84 -15.85 2.92
C TRP A 89 21.67 -16.59 3.97
N ALA A 90 21.33 -16.51 5.27
CA ALA A 90 22.07 -17.27 6.27
C ALA A 90 21.78 -18.77 6.09
N SER A 91 22.77 -19.61 6.37
CA SER A 91 22.55 -21.07 6.42
C SER A 91 21.48 -21.39 7.47
N PRO A 92 20.49 -22.27 7.18
CA PRO A 92 19.48 -22.68 8.15
C PRO A 92 20.06 -23.24 9.46
N ASP A 93 21.23 -23.88 9.39
CA ASP A 93 21.91 -24.47 10.55
C ASP A 93 22.82 -23.47 11.30
N SER A 94 22.97 -22.25 10.80
CA SER A 94 23.77 -21.22 11.45
C SER A 94 23.10 -20.71 12.73
N THR A 95 23.90 -20.46 13.76
CA THR A 95 23.44 -19.80 14.99
C THR A 95 22.93 -18.38 14.75
N GLU A 96 23.31 -17.77 13.63
CA GLU A 96 22.89 -16.41 13.24
C GLU A 96 21.56 -16.38 12.48
N HIS A 97 21.02 -17.54 12.09
CA HIS A 97 19.78 -17.62 11.34
C HIS A 97 18.59 -17.14 12.20
N PRO A 98 17.73 -16.23 11.71
CA PRO A 98 16.64 -15.64 12.52
C PRO A 98 15.63 -16.62 13.11
N LEU A 99 15.47 -17.80 12.49
CA LEU A 99 14.67 -18.89 13.05
C LEU A 99 15.28 -19.48 14.33
N ASN A 100 16.61 -19.55 14.39
CA ASN A 100 17.35 -20.12 15.53
C ASN A 100 17.50 -19.10 16.66
N THR A 101 17.62 -17.81 16.33
CA THR A 101 17.65 -16.71 17.31
C THR A 101 16.26 -16.35 17.85
N GLY A 102 15.20 -16.73 17.13
CA GLY A 102 13.81 -16.42 17.49
C GLY A 102 13.33 -15.02 17.08
N GLU A 103 14.19 -14.23 16.41
CA GLU A 103 13.88 -12.86 15.95
C GLU A 103 12.69 -12.80 14.98
N VAL A 104 12.40 -13.89 14.27
CA VAL A 104 11.21 -14.00 13.40
C VAL A 104 9.90 -13.77 14.17
N ARG A 105 9.87 -14.04 15.48
CA ARG A 105 8.69 -13.82 16.34
C ARG A 105 8.41 -12.34 16.60
N ASP A 106 9.42 -11.47 16.43
CA ASP A 106 9.27 -10.03 16.60
C ASP A 106 8.73 -9.33 15.34
N LEU A 107 8.85 -9.97 14.17
CA LEU A 107 8.44 -9.41 12.89
C LEU A 107 6.97 -8.93 12.86
N PRO A 108 5.97 -9.67 13.38
CA PRO A 108 4.61 -9.18 13.44
C PRO A 108 4.45 -7.89 14.26
N ALA A 109 5.18 -7.76 15.37
CA ALA A 109 5.14 -6.56 16.22
C ALA A 109 5.82 -5.37 15.53
N LEU A 110 6.97 -5.59 14.87
CA LEU A 110 7.64 -4.59 14.04
C LEU A 110 6.69 -4.10 12.93
N TRP A 111 6.01 -5.03 12.26
CA TRP A 111 5.06 -4.70 11.21
C TRP A 111 3.84 -3.94 11.72
N GLN A 112 3.28 -4.29 12.88
CA GLN A 112 2.16 -3.56 13.47
C GLN A 112 2.49 -2.09 13.74
N ARG A 113 3.74 -1.79 14.12
CA ARG A 113 4.22 -0.41 14.30
C ARG A 113 4.45 0.30 12.98
N LEU A 114 5.06 -0.37 12.01
CA LEU A 114 5.48 0.21 10.73
C LEU A 114 4.30 0.41 9.75
N GLN A 115 3.38 -0.56 9.70
CA GLN A 115 2.25 -0.59 8.76
C GLN A 115 1.43 0.70 8.71
N PRO A 116 0.88 1.23 9.83
CA PRO A 116 0.03 2.41 9.76
C PRO A 116 0.79 3.63 9.24
N ARG A 117 2.07 3.76 9.56
CA ARG A 117 2.89 4.91 9.19
C ARG A 117 3.26 4.88 7.71
N LEU A 118 3.67 3.72 7.20
CA LEU A 118 3.89 3.54 5.76
C LEU A 118 2.59 3.70 4.96
N PHE A 119 1.46 3.23 5.48
CA PHE A 119 0.16 3.43 4.83
C PHE A 119 -0.22 4.91 4.78
N LEU A 120 -0.08 5.65 5.88
CA LEU A 120 -0.30 7.09 5.92
C LEU A 120 0.63 7.84 4.98
N TYR A 121 1.91 7.46 4.92
CA TYR A 121 2.87 8.02 3.98
C TYR A 121 2.45 7.80 2.53
N ALA A 122 2.04 6.57 2.17
CA ALA A 122 1.56 6.23 0.83
C ALA A 122 0.28 7.00 0.45
N VAL A 123 -0.64 7.20 1.40
CA VAL A 123 -1.86 8.00 1.21
C VAL A 123 -1.55 9.49 1.06
N LYS A 124 -0.53 10.00 1.76
CA LYS A 124 -0.10 11.40 1.69
C LYS A 124 0.68 11.73 0.41
N HIS A 125 1.42 10.76 -0.12
CA HIS A 125 2.23 10.87 -1.34
C HIS A 125 1.75 9.94 -2.46
N PRO A 126 0.46 9.96 -2.86
CA PRO A 126 -0.07 8.96 -3.76
C PRO A 126 0.34 9.26 -5.20
N ARG A 127 1.46 8.66 -5.67
CA ARG A 127 1.76 8.66 -7.11
C ARG A 127 0.70 7.89 -7.91
N VAL A 128 0.02 6.91 -7.29
CA VAL A 128 -1.11 6.18 -7.91
C VAL A 128 -2.25 7.10 -8.33
N LEU A 129 -2.47 8.22 -7.61
CA LEU A 129 -3.45 9.24 -8.00
C LEU A 129 -2.98 10.09 -9.19
N MET A 130 -1.66 10.29 -9.36
CA MET A 130 -1.09 10.97 -10.53
C MET A 130 -1.04 10.10 -11.79
N THR A 131 -1.15 8.77 -11.67
CA THR A 131 -1.22 7.85 -12.81
C THR A 131 -2.64 7.42 -13.19
N LEU A 132 -3.68 8.13 -12.72
CA LEU A 132 -5.02 7.94 -13.26
C LEU A 132 -4.98 8.31 -14.76
N PRO A 133 -5.27 7.36 -15.68
CA PRO A 133 -5.15 7.62 -17.10
C PRO A 133 -6.09 8.77 -17.47
N ASN A 134 -5.55 9.84 -18.03
CA ASN A 134 -6.28 11.02 -18.54
C ASN A 134 -7.53 10.67 -19.38
N ARG A 135 -7.58 9.44 -19.93
CA ARG A 135 -8.71 8.86 -20.66
C ARG A 135 -9.96 8.65 -19.79
N THR A 136 -9.85 8.14 -18.57
CA THR A 136 -11.02 7.89 -17.70
C THR A 136 -11.57 9.20 -17.14
N TRP A 137 -10.70 10.15 -16.80
CA TRP A 137 -11.07 11.50 -16.33
C TRP A 137 -11.83 12.29 -17.41
N LYS A 138 -11.36 12.28 -18.67
CA LYS A 138 -12.05 12.93 -19.79
C LYS A 138 -13.45 12.34 -20.05
N SER A 139 -13.61 11.02 -19.94
CA SER A 139 -14.93 10.38 -20.10
C SER A 139 -15.90 10.76 -18.99
N LEU A 140 -15.42 10.84 -17.74
CA LEU A 140 -16.22 11.25 -16.59
C LEU A 140 -16.64 12.73 -16.68
N LEU A 141 -15.74 13.61 -17.13
CA LEU A 141 -16.03 15.01 -17.43
C LEU A 141 -17.04 15.16 -18.57
N ARG A 142 -16.94 14.36 -19.64
CA ARG A 142 -17.92 14.35 -20.74
C ARG A 142 -19.31 13.93 -20.29
N LEU A 143 -19.41 12.94 -19.40
CA LEU A 143 -20.70 12.51 -18.84
C LEU A 143 -21.32 13.58 -17.93
N ARG A 144 -20.50 14.29 -17.14
CA ARG A 144 -20.95 15.43 -16.33
C ARG A 144 -21.41 16.61 -17.19
N ALA A 145 -20.68 16.93 -18.27
CA ALA A 145 -21.05 17.96 -19.23
C ALA A 145 -22.37 17.62 -19.93
N LYS A 146 -22.55 16.36 -20.37
CA LYS A 146 -23.78 15.90 -21.01
C LYS A 146 -25.00 15.96 -20.08
N ARG A 147 -24.83 15.68 -18.79
CA ARG A 147 -25.90 15.83 -17.78
C ARG A 147 -26.25 17.29 -17.49
N ARG A 148 -25.27 18.21 -17.50
CA ARG A 148 -25.54 19.66 -17.35
C ARG A 148 -26.27 20.23 -18.57
N ALA A 149 -25.85 19.87 -19.78
CA ALA A 149 -26.52 20.30 -21.01
C ALA A 149 -27.98 19.85 -21.07
N ARG A 150 -28.27 18.62 -20.62
CA ARG A 150 -29.63 18.08 -20.58
C ARG A 150 -30.54 18.82 -19.58
N ARG A 151 -30.00 19.24 -18.43
CA ARG A 151 -30.74 20.04 -17.45
C ARG A 151 -30.99 21.47 -17.91
N ALA A 152 -30.08 22.07 -18.68
CA ALA A 152 -30.29 23.40 -19.25
C ALA A 152 -31.42 23.39 -20.30
N LEU A 153 -31.47 22.36 -21.15
CA LEU A 153 -32.55 22.16 -22.12
C LEU A 153 -33.93 21.92 -21.49
N GLU A 154 -33.99 21.32 -20.31
CA GLU A 154 -35.24 21.14 -19.55
C GLU A 154 -35.71 22.42 -18.83
N GLN A 155 -34.87 23.47 -18.75
CA GLN A 155 -35.23 24.76 -18.14
C GLN A 155 -35.66 25.82 -19.18
N ASP A 156 -35.33 25.61 -20.47
CA ASP A 156 -35.70 26.49 -21.58
C ASP A 156 -36.99 26.04 -22.33
N LEU A 157 -37.63 24.95 -21.90
CA LEU A 157 -38.93 24.43 -22.37
C LEU A 157 -40.01 24.68 -21.33
#